data_AF-X0TCX7-F1
#
_entry.id   AF-X0TCX7-F1
#
_cell.length_a   1.000
_cell.length_b   1.000
_cell.length_c   1.000
_cell.angle_alpha   90.00
_cell.angle_beta   90.00
_cell.angle_gamma   90.00
#
_symmetry.space_group_name_H-M   'P 1'
#
loop_
_entity.id
_entity.type
_entity.pdbx_description
1 polymer ?
#
loop_
_entity_poly.entity_id
_entity_poly.type
_entity_poly.pdbx_seq_one_letter_code
_entity_poly.pdbx_strand_id
1 'polypeptide(L)' 'GGELDQAEKALAEGFRLDPSQPLLWVSKARFQFASGLPQLAQASVNYALAIWKDADPEYHQLNEALSLEQEIRQSLSE' A
#
# COMPACT_ATOMS: atom_id res chain seq x y z
N GLY A 1 7.64 -14.74 10.95
CA GLY A 1 7.06 -15.88 10.22
C GLY A 1 5.77 -16.24 10.89
N GLY A 2 4.65 -15.90 10.26
CA GLY A 2 3.32 -15.89 10.86
C GLY A 2 2.43 -14.87 10.15
N GLU A 3 2.40 -13.64 10.65
CA GLU A 3 1.52 -12.58 10.13
C GLU A 3 1.93 -12.09 8.73
N LEU A 4 3.23 -11.93 8.47
CA LEU A 4 3.72 -11.55 7.12
C LEU A 4 3.41 -12.62 6.08
N ASP A 5 3.55 -13.91 6.42
CA ASP A 5 3.26 -15.01 5.49
C ASP A 5 1.75 -15.12 5.21
N GLN A 6 0.91 -14.79 6.19
CA GLN A 6 -0.54 -14.70 6.00
C GLN A 6 -0.93 -13.48 5.16
N ALA A 7 -0.29 -12.33 5.41
CA ALA A 7 -0.50 -11.13 4.61
C ALA A 7 -0.11 -11.35 3.15
N GLU A 8 1.01 -12.02 2.88
CA GLU A 8 1.43 -12.36 1.53
C GLU A 8 0.40 -13.24 0.81
N LYS A 9 -0.11 -14.29 1.47
CA LYS A 9 -1.16 -15.17 0.90
C LYS A 9 -2.47 -14.42 0.65
N ALA A 10 -2.90 -13.59 1.60
CA ALA A 10 -4.12 -12.80 1.46
C ALA A 10 -4.00 -11.78 0.32
N LEU A 11 -2.84 -11.13 0.19
CA LEU A 11 -2.54 -10.24 -0.93
C LEU A 11 -2.55 -10.98 -2.26
N ALA A 12 -1.89 -12.13 -2.34
CA ALA A 12 -1.86 -12.94 -3.57
C ALA A 12 -3.27 -13.33 -4.03
N GLU A 13 -4.13 -13.76 -3.10
CA GLU A 13 -5.52 -14.08 -3.40
C GLU A 13 -6.34 -12.83 -3.79
N GLY A 14 -6.17 -11.72 -3.09
CA GLY A 14 -6.83 -10.46 -3.42
C GLY A 14 -6.50 -9.99 -4.84
N PHE A 15 -5.21 -10.02 -5.22
CA PHE A 15 -4.78 -9.68 -6.59
C PHE A 15 -5.28 -10.66 -7.64
N ARG A 16 -5.46 -11.94 -7.29
CA ARG A 16 -6.06 -12.95 -8.18
C ARG A 16 -7.54 -12.67 -8.44
N LEU A 17 -8.26 -12.19 -7.42
CA LEU A 17 -9.70 -11.92 -7.50
C LEU A 17 -10.01 -10.60 -8.21
N ASP A 18 -9.35 -9.52 -7.83
CA ASP A 18 -9.59 -8.20 -8.41
C ASP A 18 -8.34 -7.29 -8.30
N PRO A 19 -7.45 -7.30 -9.31
CA PRO A 19 -6.23 -6.50 -9.28
C PRO A 19 -6.47 -4.99 -9.45
N SER A 20 -7.71 -4.57 -9.75
CA SER A 20 -8.04 -3.16 -9.95
C SER A 20 -8.29 -2.40 -8.65
N GLN A 21 -8.46 -3.11 -7.52
CA GLN A 21 -8.78 -2.49 -6.24
C GLN A 21 -7.59 -1.70 -5.68
N PRO A 22 -7.69 -0.38 -5.51
CA PRO A 22 -6.57 0.42 -5.02
C PRO A 22 -6.15 0.05 -3.59
N LEU A 23 -7.09 -0.46 -2.78
CA LEU A 23 -6.81 -0.93 -1.43
C LEU A 23 -5.84 -2.12 -1.37
N LEU A 24 -5.79 -2.97 -2.41
CA LEU A 24 -4.79 -4.03 -2.48
C LEU A 24 -3.38 -3.47 -2.64
N TRP A 25 -3.26 -2.36 -3.36
CA TRP A 25 -1.98 -1.67 -3.54
C TRP A 25 -1.52 -0.96 -2.26
N VAL A 26 -2.44 -0.36 -1.49
CA VAL A 26 -2.13 0.14 -0.13
C VAL A 26 -1.68 -1.00 0.78
N SER A 27 -2.41 -2.11 0.79
CA SER A 27 -2.09 -3.27 1.63
C SER A 27 -0.74 -3.88 1.24
N LYS A 28 -0.43 -3.95 -0.06
CA LYS A 28 0.86 -4.37 -0.59
C LYS A 28 1.98 -3.43 -0.15
N ALA A 29 1.75 -2.12 -0.18
CA ALA A 29 2.71 -1.14 0.31
C ALA A 29 3.02 -1.33 1.80
N ARG A 30 2.00 -1.52 2.64
CA ARG A 30 2.18 -1.81 4.08
C ARG A 30 3.00 -3.08 4.30
N PHE A 31 2.67 -4.16 3.59
CA PHE A 31 3.42 -5.41 3.65
C PHE A 31 4.88 -5.24 3.24
N GLN A 32 5.15 -4.55 2.13
CA GLN A 32 6.51 -4.28 1.65
C GLN A 32 7.30 -3.42 2.63
N PHE A 33 6.67 -2.40 3.20
CA PHE A 33 7.32 -1.53 4.17
C PHE A 33 7.69 -2.30 5.46
N ALA A 34 6.75 -3.09 6.00
CA ALA A 34 7.00 -3.97 7.14
C ALA A 34 8.06 -5.05 6.85
N SER A 35 8.25 -5.41 5.58
CA SER A 35 9.27 -6.36 5.12
C SER A 35 10.64 -5.70 4.85
N GLY A 36 10.81 -4.41 5.17
CA GLY A 36 12.07 -3.69 4.95
C GLY A 36 12.33 -3.34 3.49
N LEU A 37 11.28 -3.21 2.67
CA LEU A 37 11.35 -2.90 1.25
C LEU A 37 10.71 -1.53 0.93
N PRO A 38 11.20 -0.42 1.52
CA PRO A 38 10.54 0.89 1.44
C PRO A 38 10.44 1.43 0.01
N GLN A 39 11.41 1.14 -0.86
CA GLN A 39 11.37 1.55 -2.27
C GLN A 39 10.21 0.88 -3.03
N LEU A 40 9.96 -0.41 -2.78
CA LEU A 40 8.83 -1.12 -3.37
C LEU A 40 7.51 -0.66 -2.77
N ALA A 41 7.50 -0.40 -1.46
CA ALA A 41 6.33 0.13 -0.77
C ALA A 41 5.90 1.50 -1.35
N GLN A 42 6.88 2.39 -1.59
CA GLN A 42 6.65 3.70 -2.20
C GLN A 42 5.99 3.56 -3.58
N ALA A 43 6.47 2.63 -4.41
CA ALA A 43 5.89 2.40 -5.73
C ALA A 43 4.44 1.91 -5.63
N SER A 44 4.16 0.97 -4.71
CA SER A 44 2.82 0.43 -4.52
C SER A 44 1.83 1.48 -3.99
N VAL A 45 2.21 2.29 -3.00
CA VAL A 45 1.31 3.33 -2.45
C VAL A 45 1.08 4.45 -3.47
N ASN A 46 2.10 4.83 -4.26
CA ASN A 46 1.94 5.79 -5.34
C ASN A 46 0.96 5.31 -6.40
N TYR A 47 0.95 4.00 -6.70
CA TYR A 47 -0.02 3.43 -7.63
C TYR A 47 -1.46 3.54 -7.09
N ALA A 48 -1.68 3.23 -5.81
CA ALA A 48 -2.99 3.40 -5.18
C ALA A 48 -3.47 4.87 -5.22
N LEU A 49 -2.58 5.80 -4.86
CA LEU A 49 -2.86 7.23 -4.87
C LEU A 49 -3.14 7.77 -6.27
N ALA A 50 -2.48 7.25 -7.30
CA ALA A 50 -2.75 7.63 -8.69
C ALA A 50 -4.17 7.25 -9.14
N ILE A 51 -4.71 6.13 -8.65
CA ILE A 51 -6.10 5.75 -8.92
C ILE A 51 -7.08 6.67 -8.17
N TRP A 52 -6.73 7.07 -6.95
CA TRP A 52 -7.52 7.96 -6.11
C TRP A 52 -7.25 9.46 -6.32
N LYS A 53 -6.56 9.85 -7.39
CA LYS A 53 -6.19 11.26 -7.64
C LYS A 53 -7.38 12.24 -7.64
N ASP A 54 -8.56 11.75 -8.03
CA ASP A 54 -9.81 12.52 -8.14
C ASP A 54 -10.86 12.01 -7.13
N ALA A 55 -10.46 11.20 -6.14
CA ALA A 55 -11.36 10.72 -5.10
C ALA A 55 -11.76 11.87 -4.16
N ASP A 56 -12.87 11.68 -3.45
CA ASP A 56 -13.29 12.60 -2.40
C ASP A 56 -12.15 12.79 -1.38
N PRO A 57 -11.72 14.03 -1.06
CA PRO A 57 -10.69 14.28 -0.04
C PRO A 57 -11.04 13.70 1.34
N GLU A 58 -12.32 13.52 1.65
CA GLU A 58 -12.78 12.92 2.90
C GLU A 58 -12.79 11.38 2.86
N TYR A 59 -12.41 10.78 1.74
CA TYR A 59 -12.31 9.33 1.61
C TYR A 59 -11.22 8.78 2.54
N HIS A 60 -11.66 8.07 3.59
CA HIS A 60 -10.78 7.60 4.67
C HIS A 60 -9.56 6.82 4.16
N GLN A 61 -9.75 5.93 3.20
CA GLN A 61 -8.68 5.08 2.67
C GLN A 61 -7.65 5.87 1.85
N LEU A 62 -8.04 6.99 1.22
CA LEU A 62 -7.09 7.92 0.60
C LEU A 62 -6.21 8.57 1.68
N ASN A 63 -6.80 9.04 2.77
CA ASN A 63 -6.06 9.66 3.87
C ASN A 63 -5.09 8.68 4.56
N GLU A 64 -5.47 7.41 4.69
CA GLU A 64 -4.55 6.36 5.15
C GLU A 64 -3.36 6.15 4.20
N ALA A 65 -3.62 6.12 2.88
CA ALA A 65 -2.55 5.93 1.90
C ALA A 65 -1.61 7.13 1.82
N LEU A 66 -2.12 8.36 1.95
CA LEU A 66 -1.30 9.56 2.05
C LEU A 66 -0.39 9.53 3.30
N SER A 67 -0.95 9.10 4.43
CA SER A 67 -0.18 8.97 5.68
C SER A 67 0.94 7.92 5.56
N LEU A 68 0.62 6.75 4.98
CA LEU A 68 1.60 5.70 4.71
C LEU A 68 2.69 6.15 3.74
N GLU A 69 2.32 6.88 2.69
CA GLU A 69 3.25 7.41 1.71
C GLU A 69 4.25 8.38 2.36
N GLN A 70 3.78 9.26 3.24
CA GLN A 70 4.63 10.18 3.98
C GLN A 70 5.61 9.43 4.90
N GLU A 71 5.14 8.40 5.61
CA GLU A 71 5.98 7.56 6.49
C GLU A 71 7.09 6.85 5.70
N ILE A 72 6.75 6.23 4.56
CA ILE A 72 7.73 5.57 3.69
C ILE A 72 8.77 6.57 3.18
N ARG A 73 8.32 7.75 2.74
CA ARG A 73 9.19 8.80 2.20
C ARG A 73 10.18 9.32 3.25
N GLN A 74 9.75 9.46 4.50
CA GLN A 74 10.61 9.83 5.61
C GLN A 74 11.69 8.78 5.84
N SER A 75 11.32 7.50 5.89
CA SER A 75 12.27 6.38 6.03
C SER A 75 13.30 6.29 4.89
N LEU A 76 12.95 6.75 3.69
CA LEU A 76 13.87 6.80 2.54
C LEU A 76 14.85 7.98 2.58
N SER A 77 14.60 8.96 3.45
CA SER A 77 15.40 10.19 3.55
C SER A 77 16.41 10.17 4.71
N GLU A 78 16.37 9.12 5.54
CA GLU A 78 17.30 8.84 6.65
C GLU A 78 18.51 8.03 6.19
#